data_AF-A0A940QKH0-F1
#
_entry.id   AF-A0A940QKH0-F1
#
_cell.length_a   1.000
_cell.length_b   1.000
_cell.length_c   1.000
_cell.angle_alpha   90.00
_cell.angle_beta   90.00
_cell.angle_gamma   90.00
#
_symmetry.space_group_name_H-M   'P 1'
#
loop_
_entity.id
_entity.type
_entity.pdbx_description
1 polymer ?
#
loop_
_entity_poly.entity_id
_entity_poly.type
_entity_poly.pdbx_seq_one_letter_code
_entity_poly.pdbx_strand_id
1 'polypeptide(L)'
;MIRLFMMDNGIPQEAGNPTVPTQITTAISEPEPPAPSIEPTFWEQAKEYLLQVEPWVWVLTALLLIALILLLLLLRKKKINKKTVVQQEVQPVFTVNKLHGIGAREGQQDSFSVSPAEMLDSKGVLSVVADGMGGLSDGDKVSQLVVSTMMEGFFAGEEAPQQLLYRLVQEANRAVNSFLSGRNSRSGSTVVAGLLKDGNFYYISVGD
;
A
#
# COMPACT_ATOMS: atom_id res chain seq x y z
N MET A 1 24.01 14.90 60.16
CA MET A 1 24.83 14.69 61.38
C MET A 1 26.30 14.68 60.92
N ILE A 2 26.87 15.85 60.59
CA ILE A 2 27.80 16.70 61.39
C ILE A 2 28.99 15.95 62.02
N ARG A 3 30.19 16.28 61.49
CA ARG A 3 31.56 16.48 62.04
C ARG A 3 32.06 15.58 63.19
N LEU A 4 33.35 15.21 63.13
CA LEU A 4 34.42 15.89 63.91
C LEU A 4 35.85 15.46 63.51
N PHE A 5 36.76 16.42 63.65
CA PHE A 5 38.19 16.46 63.33
C PHE A 5 38.98 16.51 64.66
N MET A 6 40.14 15.85 64.76
CA MET A 6 41.22 16.08 65.74
C MET A 6 42.53 15.67 65.02
N MET A 7 43.56 16.47 64.71
CA MET A 7 44.32 17.57 65.33
C MET A 7 45.34 17.14 66.40
N ASP A 8 46.56 17.69 66.25
CA ASP A 8 47.65 17.88 67.24
C ASP A 8 48.79 16.83 67.24
N ASN A 9 50.10 17.10 67.35
CA ASN A 9 51.08 18.15 66.98
C ASN A 9 52.47 17.47 67.13
N GLY A 10 53.54 18.01 66.53
CA GLY A 10 54.90 17.73 67.03
C GLY A 10 56.03 17.99 66.03
N ILE A 11 56.68 19.14 66.16
CA ILE A 11 58.04 19.49 65.69
C ILE A 11 58.79 19.80 67.02
N PRO A 12 60.10 19.46 67.27
CA PRO A 12 61.21 19.99 66.47
C PRO A 12 62.61 19.31 66.47
N GLN A 13 63.48 19.92 65.63
CA GLN A 13 64.96 20.04 65.62
C GLN A 13 65.87 19.00 64.91
N GLU A 14 66.37 19.44 63.74
CA GLU A 14 67.76 19.68 63.32
C GLU A 14 68.92 18.74 63.76
N ALA A 15 69.62 18.14 62.77
CA ALA A 15 71.04 17.82 62.84
C ALA A 15 71.67 17.60 61.43
N GLY A 16 72.65 18.43 61.06
CA GLY A 16 73.96 18.01 60.52
C GLY A 16 74.08 17.40 59.12
N ASN A 17 74.57 18.21 58.18
CA ASN A 17 75.19 17.87 56.89
C ASN A 17 76.40 16.88 57.04
N PRO A 18 76.73 16.05 56.02
CA PRO A 18 77.81 16.47 55.12
C PRO A 18 77.65 16.12 53.63
N THR A 19 78.24 17.00 52.83
CA THR A 19 78.49 17.03 51.39
C THR A 19 79.09 15.75 50.78
N VAL A 20 78.55 15.33 49.62
CA VAL A 20 79.17 14.38 48.67
C VAL A 20 79.03 14.95 47.25
N PRO A 21 80.06 14.89 46.38
CA PRO A 21 80.17 15.77 45.21
C PRO A 21 79.52 15.24 43.93
N THR A 22 79.11 16.21 43.11
CA THR A 22 78.58 16.16 41.74
C THR A 22 79.38 15.25 40.78
N GLN A 23 78.69 14.33 40.10
CA GLN A 23 79.14 13.78 38.82
C GLN A 23 78.14 14.16 37.72
N ILE A 24 78.65 14.85 36.70
CA ILE A 24 77.94 15.21 35.47
C ILE A 24 78.13 14.05 34.49
N THR A 25 77.09 13.25 34.26
CA THR A 25 77.09 12.26 33.17
C THR A 25 76.56 12.92 31.90
N THR A 26 77.48 13.23 30.99
CA THR A 26 77.22 13.68 29.63
C THR A 26 76.58 12.54 28.83
N ALA A 27 75.34 12.72 28.40
CA ALA A 27 74.67 11.82 27.46
C ALA A 27 75.28 12.00 26.06
N ILE A 28 75.89 10.93 25.53
CA ILE A 28 76.34 10.87 24.12
C ILE A 28 75.12 10.49 23.29
N SER A 29 74.69 11.39 22.40
CA SER A 29 73.58 11.18 21.46
C SER A 29 73.99 10.23 20.33
N GLU A 30 73.28 9.13 20.21
CA GLU A 30 73.35 8.19 19.08
C GLU A 30 72.80 8.86 17.80
N PRO A 31 73.41 8.69 16.62
CA PRO A 31 72.91 9.31 15.39
C PRO A 31 71.59 8.67 14.93
N GLU A 32 70.58 9.50 14.66
CA GLU A 32 69.25 9.09 14.20
C GLU A 32 69.33 8.31 12.87
N PRO A 33 68.59 7.19 12.70
CA PRO A 33 68.52 6.48 11.43
C PRO A 33 67.89 7.35 10.33
N PRO A 34 68.26 7.16 9.05
CA PRO A 34 67.67 7.94 7.95
C PRO A 34 66.16 7.70 7.88
N ALA A 35 65.40 8.80 7.72
CA ALA A 35 63.95 8.79 7.69
C ALA A 35 63.40 7.79 6.66
N PRO A 36 62.35 7.02 6.98
CA PRO A 36 61.76 6.06 6.07
C PRO A 36 61.16 6.78 4.86
N SER A 37 61.41 6.26 3.65
CA SER A 37 60.78 6.72 2.41
C SER A 37 59.26 6.51 2.51
N ILE A 38 58.51 7.60 2.65
CA ILE A 38 57.05 7.57 2.72
C ILE A 38 56.51 7.28 1.32
N GLU A 39 55.94 6.11 1.09
CA GLU A 39 55.22 5.84 -0.16
C GLU A 39 53.98 6.74 -0.26
N PRO A 40 53.68 7.30 -1.45
CA PRO A 40 52.57 8.23 -1.60
C PRO A 40 51.25 7.54 -1.24
N THR A 41 50.44 8.22 -0.44
CA THR A 41 49.11 7.73 -0.07
C THR A 41 48.25 7.55 -1.32
N PHE A 42 47.27 6.64 -1.27
CA PHE A 42 46.31 6.41 -2.36
C PHE A 42 45.73 7.72 -2.93
N TRP A 43 45.44 8.70 -2.07
CA TRP A 43 44.90 9.99 -2.49
C TRP A 43 45.91 10.87 -3.24
N GLU A 44 47.20 10.80 -2.90
CA GLU A 44 48.26 11.52 -3.63
C GLU A 44 48.48 10.88 -5.00
N GLN A 45 48.53 9.55 -5.07
CA GLN A 45 48.57 8.83 -6.35
C GLN A 45 47.35 9.18 -7.20
N ALA A 46 46.15 9.13 -6.62
CA ALA A 46 44.92 9.48 -7.32
C ALA A 46 44.91 10.92 -7.84
N LYS A 47 45.40 11.90 -7.06
CA LYS A 47 45.52 13.29 -7.54
C LYS A 47 46.44 13.41 -8.75
N GLU A 48 47.59 12.74 -8.72
CA GLU A 48 48.55 12.75 -9.82
C GLU A 48 47.94 12.15 -11.09
N TYR A 49 47.23 11.03 -10.95
CA TYR A 49 46.46 10.45 -12.06
C TYR A 49 45.36 11.39 -12.56
N LEU A 50 44.61 12.04 -11.67
CA LEU A 50 43.50 12.95 -12.03
C LEU A 50 43.97 14.25 -12.69
N LEU A 51 45.18 14.72 -12.39
CA LEU A 51 45.81 15.90 -13.01
C LEU A 51 46.38 15.60 -14.41
N GLN A 52 46.75 14.34 -14.69
CA GLN A 52 47.20 13.90 -16.02
C GLN A 52 46.04 13.63 -16.99
N VAL A 53 44.81 13.62 -16.49
CA VAL A 53 43.62 13.41 -17.33
C VAL A 53 43.32 14.68 -18.10
N GLU A 54 43.26 14.54 -19.43
CA GLU A 54 42.93 15.62 -20.35
C GLU A 54 41.58 16.29 -20.01
N PRO A 55 41.47 17.63 -20.12
CA PRO A 55 40.26 18.38 -19.73
C PRO A 55 38.97 17.88 -20.40
N TRP A 56 39.05 17.34 -21.63
CA TRP A 56 37.89 16.82 -22.35
C TRP A 56 37.29 15.57 -21.71
N VAL A 57 38.08 14.77 -20.98
CA VAL A 57 37.57 13.59 -20.25
C VAL A 57 36.63 14.03 -19.13
N TRP A 58 36.96 15.11 -18.42
CA TRP A 58 36.08 15.71 -17.42
C TRP A 58 34.78 16.26 -18.02
N VAL A 59 34.84 16.80 -19.24
CA VAL A 59 33.64 17.23 -19.97
C VAL A 59 32.75 16.02 -20.31
N LEU A 60 33.33 14.91 -20.78
CA LEU A 60 32.58 13.70 -21.09
C LEU A 60 31.95 13.06 -19.84
N THR A 61 32.67 13.01 -18.72
CA THR A 61 32.13 12.46 -17.46
C THR A 61 31.00 13.32 -16.92
N ALA A 62 31.13 14.65 -16.99
CA ALA A 62 30.06 15.57 -16.62
C ALA A 62 28.82 15.40 -17.53
N LEU A 63 29.01 15.30 -18.86
CA LEU A 63 27.91 15.07 -19.80
C LEU A 63 27.20 13.73 -19.56
N LEU A 64 27.94 12.67 -19.24
CA LEU A 64 27.38 11.36 -18.93
C LEU A 64 26.57 11.38 -17.63
N LEU A 65 27.05 12.08 -16.59
CA LEU A 65 26.31 12.29 -15.34
C LEU A 65 25.01 13.09 -15.57
N ILE A 66 25.07 14.16 -16.38
CA ILE A 66 23.89 14.96 -16.73
C ILE A 66 22.87 14.11 -17.49
N ALA A 67 23.31 13.32 -18.47
CA ALA A 67 22.44 12.43 -19.24
C ALA A 67 21.78 11.36 -18.35
N LEU A 68 22.52 10.78 -17.39
CA LEU A 68 21.99 9.84 -16.42
C LEU A 68 20.94 10.49 -15.51
N ILE A 69 21.19 11.70 -15.01
CA ILE A 69 20.24 12.46 -14.18
C ILE A 69 18.97 12.77 -14.98
N LEU A 70 19.10 13.25 -16.22
CA LEU A 70 17.96 13.52 -17.11
C LEU A 70 17.16 12.25 -17.38
N LEU A 71 17.82 11.12 -17.64
CA LEU A 71 17.16 9.81 -17.81
C LEU A 71 16.39 9.42 -16.55
N LEU A 72 16.98 9.54 -15.36
CA LEU A 72 16.30 9.26 -14.09
C LEU A 72 15.09 10.18 -13.86
N LEU A 73 15.20 11.46 -14.21
CA LEU A 73 14.09 12.41 -14.13
C LEU A 73 12.98 12.09 -15.14
N LEU A 74 13.31 11.65 -16.36
CA LEU A 74 12.34 11.20 -17.36
C LEU A 74 11.65 9.90 -16.94
N LEU A 75 12.38 8.95 -16.36
CA LEU A 75 11.81 7.72 -15.80
C LEU A 75 10.89 8.01 -14.61
N ARG A 76 11.25 8.98 -13.75
CA ARG A 76 10.36 9.51 -12.70
C ARG A 76 9.11 10.15 -13.30
N LYS A 77 9.23 11.01 -14.31
CA LYS A 77 8.08 11.59 -15.02
C LYS A 77 7.19 10.53 -15.66
N LYS A 78 7.72 9.43 -16.21
CA LYS A 78 6.91 8.33 -16.76
C LYS A 78 6.14 7.57 -15.68
N LYS A 79 6.68 7.45 -14.46
CA LYS A 79 5.95 6.93 -13.29
C LYS A 79 4.92 7.93 -12.74
N ILE A 80 5.21 9.23 -12.77
CA ILE A 80 4.34 10.30 -12.27
C ILE A 80 3.19 10.59 -13.25
N ASN A 81 3.43 10.59 -14.57
CA ASN A 81 2.37 10.77 -15.57
C ASN A 81 1.40 9.58 -15.65
N LYS A 82 1.76 8.42 -15.09
CA LYS A 82 0.81 7.32 -14.82
C LYS A 82 0.05 7.49 -13.50
N LYS A 83 0.37 8.53 -12.72
CA LYS A 83 -0.13 8.77 -11.35
C LYS A 83 -0.63 10.21 -11.09
N THR A 84 -0.82 11.04 -12.11
CA THR A 84 -1.38 12.39 -11.94
C THR A 84 -2.69 12.54 -12.69
N VAL A 85 -3.69 11.79 -12.24
CA VAL A 85 -5.02 12.37 -11.99
C VAL A 85 -4.99 12.65 -10.48
N VAL A 86 -5.20 13.90 -10.08
CA VAL A 86 -5.42 14.23 -8.67
C VAL A 86 -6.78 13.63 -8.30
N GLN A 87 -6.77 12.34 -7.93
CA GLN A 87 -7.88 11.71 -7.25
C GLN A 87 -7.83 12.25 -5.83
N GLN A 88 -8.67 13.24 -5.57
CA GLN A 88 -9.19 13.49 -4.24
C GLN A 88 -9.66 12.13 -3.71
N GLU A 89 -8.96 11.60 -2.71
CA GLU A 89 -9.29 10.33 -2.07
C GLU A 89 -10.59 10.55 -1.28
N VAL A 90 -11.71 10.51 -2.01
CA VAL A 90 -13.01 10.27 -1.40
C VAL A 90 -12.90 8.85 -0.89
N GLN A 91 -12.63 8.71 0.41
CA GLN A 91 -12.87 7.46 1.13
C GLN A 91 -14.20 6.90 0.62
N PRO A 92 -14.26 5.65 0.10
CA PRO A 92 -15.50 5.15 -0.43
C PRO A 92 -16.54 5.22 0.69
N VAL A 93 -17.61 5.99 0.47
CA VAL A 93 -18.67 6.24 1.48
C VAL A 93 -19.32 4.91 1.93
N PHE A 94 -19.12 3.84 1.16
CA PHE A 94 -19.56 2.48 1.47
C PHE A 94 -18.58 1.47 0.86
N THR A 95 -18.50 0.28 1.44
CA THR A 95 -17.76 -0.87 0.88
C THR A 95 -18.73 -2.03 0.70
N VAL A 96 -18.69 -2.69 -0.46
CA VAL A 96 -19.50 -3.89 -0.72
C VAL A 96 -18.61 -5.12 -0.72
N ASN A 97 -18.92 -6.07 0.16
CA ASN A 97 -18.25 -7.36 0.22
C ASN A 97 -19.24 -8.46 -0.18
N LYS A 98 -18.71 -9.51 -0.79
CA LYS A 98 -19.48 -10.65 -1.29
C LYS A 98 -19.02 -11.88 -0.53
N LEU A 99 -19.95 -12.55 0.14
CA LEU A 99 -19.70 -13.79 0.85
C LEU A 99 -20.87 -14.73 0.57
N HIS A 100 -20.56 -15.95 0.15
CA HIS A 100 -21.54 -17.02 -0.01
C HIS A 100 -20.86 -18.37 0.23
N GLY A 101 -21.65 -19.37 0.60
CA GLY A 101 -21.18 -20.72 0.86
C GLY A 101 -22.25 -21.74 0.50
N ILE A 102 -21.83 -22.90 0.02
CA ILE A 102 -22.74 -23.98 -0.41
C ILE A 102 -23.40 -24.67 0.79
N GLY A 103 -22.70 -24.75 1.92
CA GLY A 103 -23.15 -25.51 3.08
C GLY A 103 -23.22 -27.01 2.78
N ALA A 104 -24.31 -27.67 3.21
CA ALA A 104 -24.51 -29.12 3.05
C ALA A 104 -25.19 -29.52 1.73
N ARG A 105 -25.48 -28.57 0.82
CA ARG A 105 -26.14 -28.84 -0.47
C ARG A 105 -25.13 -29.39 -1.50
N GLU A 106 -25.64 -30.09 -2.51
CA GLU A 106 -24.81 -30.60 -3.62
C GLU A 106 -24.39 -29.49 -4.61
N GLY A 107 -25.12 -28.37 -4.65
CA GLY A 107 -24.86 -27.27 -5.58
C GLY A 107 -25.30 -25.92 -5.02
N GLN A 108 -24.68 -24.86 -5.52
CA GLN A 108 -25.04 -23.49 -5.17
C GLN A 108 -26.26 -23.03 -5.96
N GLN A 109 -27.30 -22.60 -5.27
CA GLN A 109 -28.51 -22.02 -5.87
C GLN A 109 -28.65 -20.53 -5.53
N ASP A 110 -27.79 -19.99 -4.66
CA ASP A 110 -27.69 -18.56 -4.40
C ASP A 110 -26.93 -17.86 -5.52
N SER A 111 -27.50 -16.76 -6.01
CA SER A 111 -26.89 -15.87 -6.99
C SER A 111 -26.84 -14.45 -6.44
N PHE A 112 -25.80 -13.70 -6.77
CA PHE A 112 -25.72 -12.29 -6.42
C PHE A 112 -24.96 -11.49 -7.48
N SER A 113 -25.23 -10.18 -7.54
CA SER A 113 -24.45 -9.24 -8.33
C SER A 113 -24.44 -7.86 -7.69
N VAL A 114 -23.43 -7.08 -8.03
CA VAL A 114 -23.26 -5.70 -7.57
C VAL A 114 -22.79 -4.90 -8.78
N SER A 115 -23.46 -3.78 -9.06
CA SER A 115 -23.06 -2.89 -10.14
C SER A 115 -21.74 -2.20 -9.82
N PRO A 116 -20.98 -1.74 -10.84
CA PRO A 116 -19.75 -0.97 -10.62
C PRO A 116 -19.91 0.18 -9.63
N ALA A 117 -18.98 0.32 -8.69
CA ALA A 117 -19.03 1.33 -7.64
C ALA A 117 -18.84 2.75 -8.19
N GLU A 118 -18.19 2.86 -9.35
CA GLU A 118 -17.92 4.10 -10.08
C GLU A 118 -19.21 4.77 -10.59
N MET A 119 -20.34 4.06 -10.58
CA MET A 119 -21.64 4.61 -10.98
C MET A 119 -22.41 5.27 -9.84
N LEU A 120 -21.87 5.31 -8.62
CA LEU A 120 -22.55 5.88 -7.44
C LEU A 120 -23.12 7.27 -7.72
N ASP A 121 -22.33 8.15 -8.34
CA ASP A 121 -22.69 9.54 -8.60
C ASP A 121 -23.62 9.72 -9.81
N SER A 122 -23.75 8.71 -10.68
CA SER A 122 -24.53 8.80 -11.92
C SER A 122 -25.86 8.04 -11.84
N LYS A 123 -25.82 6.71 -11.69
CA LYS A 123 -27.00 5.84 -11.59
C LYS A 123 -27.23 5.30 -10.18
N GLY A 124 -26.25 5.41 -9.29
CA GLY A 124 -26.21 4.71 -8.02
C GLY A 124 -25.59 3.32 -8.14
N VAL A 125 -25.58 2.59 -7.03
CA VAL A 125 -25.06 1.22 -6.95
C VAL A 125 -26.17 0.26 -6.58
N LEU A 126 -26.49 -0.66 -7.50
CA LEU A 126 -27.43 -1.74 -7.29
C LEU A 126 -26.70 -2.99 -6.80
N SER A 127 -27.20 -3.60 -5.73
CA SER A 127 -26.79 -4.92 -5.25
C SER A 127 -28.01 -5.83 -5.23
N VAL A 128 -27.87 -7.04 -5.76
CA VAL A 128 -28.96 -8.03 -5.87
C VAL A 128 -28.47 -9.36 -5.31
N VAL A 129 -29.30 -10.03 -4.52
CA VAL A 129 -29.10 -11.39 -4.03
C VAL A 129 -30.39 -12.17 -4.27
N ALA A 130 -30.29 -13.43 -4.69
CA ALA A 130 -31.40 -14.30 -4.97
C ALA A 130 -31.08 -15.74 -4.54
N ASP A 131 -31.94 -16.38 -3.74
CA ASP A 131 -31.85 -17.80 -3.41
C ASP A 131 -32.78 -18.57 -4.35
N GLY A 132 -32.22 -19.50 -5.12
CA GLY A 132 -32.97 -20.35 -6.03
C GLY A 132 -33.62 -21.51 -5.30
N MET A 133 -34.91 -21.76 -5.56
CA MET A 133 -35.66 -22.86 -4.98
C MET A 133 -36.38 -23.66 -6.07
N GLY A 134 -36.13 -24.96 -6.16
CA GLY A 134 -36.85 -25.80 -7.12
C GLY A 134 -36.39 -27.25 -7.07
N GLY A 135 -37.28 -28.15 -6.67
CA GLY A 135 -36.98 -29.48 -6.13
C GLY A 135 -36.32 -30.51 -7.04
N LEU A 136 -35.81 -30.15 -8.24
CA LEU A 136 -35.15 -31.11 -9.13
C LEU A 136 -33.90 -30.63 -9.90
N SER A 137 -33.66 -29.34 -10.23
CA SER A 137 -32.38 -28.90 -10.89
C SER A 137 -32.29 -27.45 -11.38
N ASP A 138 -33.35 -26.64 -11.37
CA ASP A 138 -33.34 -25.31 -12.01
C ASP A 138 -33.22 -24.13 -11.04
N GLY A 139 -33.03 -24.37 -9.73
CA GLY A 139 -32.93 -23.29 -8.75
C GLY A 139 -31.76 -22.34 -9.04
N ASP A 140 -30.60 -22.90 -9.39
CA ASP A 140 -29.40 -22.16 -9.80
C ASP A 140 -29.64 -21.29 -11.04
N LYS A 141 -30.29 -21.83 -12.07
CA LYS A 141 -30.59 -21.11 -13.32
C LYS A 141 -31.61 -20.01 -13.09
N VAL A 142 -32.62 -20.28 -12.25
CA VAL A 142 -33.67 -19.30 -11.95
C VAL A 142 -33.11 -18.13 -11.14
N SER A 143 -32.30 -18.38 -10.11
CA SER A 143 -31.68 -17.28 -9.34
C SER A 143 -30.68 -16.47 -10.19
N GLN A 144 -29.91 -17.14 -11.05
CA GLN A 144 -29.02 -16.46 -12.00
C GLN A 144 -29.80 -15.58 -12.98
N LEU A 145 -30.91 -16.09 -13.52
CA LEU A 145 -31.77 -15.35 -14.45
C LEU A 145 -32.40 -14.13 -13.78
N VAL A 146 -32.83 -14.25 -12.52
CA VAL A 146 -33.33 -13.11 -11.73
C VAL A 146 -32.26 -12.04 -11.62
N VAL A 147 -31.06 -12.40 -11.16
CA VAL A 147 -29.96 -11.45 -10.96
C VAL A 147 -29.54 -10.80 -12.28
N SER A 148 -29.36 -11.58 -13.35
CA SER A 148 -28.93 -11.04 -14.64
C SER A 148 -29.96 -10.09 -15.24
N THR A 149 -31.25 -10.46 -15.21
CA THR A 149 -32.33 -9.63 -15.74
C THR A 149 -32.43 -8.30 -14.99
N MET A 150 -32.33 -8.33 -13.65
CA MET A 150 -32.34 -7.09 -12.86
C MET A 150 -31.14 -6.20 -13.14
N MET A 151 -29.94 -6.78 -13.31
CA MET A 151 -28.74 -6.02 -13.64
C MET A 151 -28.84 -5.38 -15.03
N GLU A 152 -29.32 -6.12 -16.03
CA GLU A 152 -29.54 -5.60 -17.39
C GLU A 152 -30.59 -4.47 -17.40
N GLY A 153 -31.73 -4.68 -16.72
CA GLY A 153 -32.77 -3.67 -16.60
C GLY A 153 -32.32 -2.41 -15.84
N PHE A 154 -31.37 -2.55 -14.91
CA PHE A 154 -30.77 -1.44 -14.17
C PHE A 154 -29.89 -0.57 -15.07
N PHE A 155 -29.05 -1.19 -15.91
CA PHE A 155 -28.21 -0.45 -16.84
C PHE A 155 -29.05 0.32 -17.88
N ALA A 156 -30.19 -0.24 -18.30
CA ALA A 156 -31.13 0.40 -19.24
C ALA A 156 -32.07 1.43 -18.58
N GLY A 157 -32.29 1.35 -17.27
CA GLY A 157 -33.26 2.19 -16.56
C GLY A 157 -32.78 3.60 -16.26
N GLU A 158 -33.71 4.54 -16.25
CA GLU A 158 -33.49 5.96 -15.88
C GLU A 158 -34.59 6.50 -14.94
N GLU A 159 -35.48 5.62 -14.47
CA GLU A 159 -36.62 6.00 -13.64
C GLU A 159 -36.22 6.37 -12.20
N ALA A 160 -37.20 6.86 -11.44
CA ALA A 160 -37.03 7.07 -10.00
C ALA A 160 -36.72 5.74 -9.29
N PRO A 161 -35.89 5.72 -8.23
CA PRO A 161 -35.38 4.50 -7.60
C PRO A 161 -36.43 3.42 -7.28
N GLN A 162 -37.57 3.82 -6.71
CA GLN A 162 -38.64 2.89 -6.33
C GLN A 162 -39.34 2.29 -7.56
N GLN A 163 -39.59 3.11 -8.59
CA GLN A 163 -40.20 2.66 -9.84
C GLN A 163 -39.25 1.74 -10.60
N LEU A 164 -37.97 2.08 -10.62
CA LEU A 164 -36.90 1.26 -11.18
C LEU A 164 -36.90 -0.11 -10.50
N LEU A 165 -36.71 -0.19 -9.18
CA LEU A 165 -36.67 -1.46 -8.45
C LEU A 165 -37.93 -2.32 -8.68
N TYR A 166 -39.12 -1.71 -8.69
CA TYR A 166 -40.36 -2.41 -8.98
C TYR A 166 -40.37 -2.98 -10.42
N ARG A 167 -39.98 -2.19 -11.42
CA ARG A 167 -39.87 -2.65 -12.81
C ARG A 167 -38.87 -3.79 -12.95
N LEU A 168 -37.70 -3.71 -12.31
CA LEU A 168 -36.67 -4.75 -12.35
C LEU A 168 -37.21 -6.09 -11.85
N VAL A 169 -37.92 -6.09 -10.72
CA VAL A 169 -38.55 -7.31 -10.18
C VAL A 169 -39.64 -7.84 -11.11
N GLN A 170 -40.45 -6.96 -11.72
CA GLN A 170 -41.45 -7.40 -12.70
C GLN A 170 -40.82 -8.02 -13.95
N GLU A 171 -39.73 -7.45 -14.45
CA GLU A 171 -38.98 -8.00 -15.59
C GLU A 171 -38.37 -9.35 -15.26
N ALA A 172 -37.71 -9.48 -14.11
CA ALA A 172 -37.17 -10.74 -13.62
C ALA A 172 -38.27 -11.81 -13.49
N ASN A 173 -39.42 -11.48 -12.90
CA ASN A 173 -40.55 -12.40 -12.78
C ASN A 173 -41.09 -12.83 -14.16
N ARG A 174 -41.20 -11.90 -15.13
CA ARG A 174 -41.58 -12.26 -16.50
C ARG A 174 -40.57 -13.17 -17.18
N ALA A 175 -39.27 -12.91 -16.99
CA ALA A 175 -38.19 -13.72 -17.53
C ALA A 175 -38.23 -15.15 -16.97
N VAL A 176 -38.39 -15.29 -15.64
CA VAL A 176 -38.52 -16.60 -14.97
C VAL A 176 -39.77 -17.35 -15.44
N ASN A 177 -40.93 -16.71 -15.49
CA ASN A 177 -42.15 -17.37 -15.98
C ASN A 177 -42.02 -17.81 -17.44
N SER A 178 -41.37 -17.00 -18.28
CA SER A 178 -41.10 -17.37 -19.68
C SER A 178 -40.11 -18.52 -19.78
N PHE A 179 -39.08 -18.54 -18.93
CA PHE A 179 -38.11 -19.63 -18.83
C PHE A 179 -38.80 -20.93 -18.39
N LEU A 180 -39.68 -20.89 -17.39
CA LEU A 180 -40.34 -22.10 -16.88
C LEU A 180 -41.53 -22.55 -17.76
N SER A 181 -42.02 -21.70 -18.65
CA SER A 181 -43.11 -22.03 -19.56
C SER A 181 -42.77 -23.25 -20.42
N GLY A 182 -43.63 -24.27 -20.39
CA GLY A 182 -43.44 -25.52 -21.15
C GLY A 182 -42.47 -26.51 -20.50
N ARG A 183 -41.91 -26.20 -19.33
CA ARG A 183 -41.13 -27.16 -18.53
C ARG A 183 -42.02 -27.79 -17.47
N ASN A 184 -41.82 -29.08 -17.21
CA ASN A 184 -42.49 -29.78 -16.10
C ASN A 184 -41.82 -29.50 -14.73
N SER A 185 -40.91 -28.52 -14.66
CA SER A 185 -40.24 -28.14 -13.41
C SER A 185 -41.00 -27.04 -12.68
N ARG A 186 -41.17 -27.22 -11.36
CA ARG A 186 -41.63 -26.18 -10.44
C ARG A 186 -40.38 -25.60 -9.78
N SER A 187 -39.96 -24.43 -10.24
CA SER A 187 -38.83 -23.70 -9.71
C SER A 187 -39.23 -22.24 -9.47
N GLY A 188 -38.44 -21.55 -8.67
CA GLY A 188 -38.63 -20.17 -8.26
C GLY A 188 -37.35 -19.64 -7.63
N SER A 189 -37.36 -18.38 -7.22
CA SER A 189 -36.25 -17.79 -6.49
C SER A 189 -36.76 -16.64 -5.63
N THR A 190 -36.13 -16.45 -4.47
CA THR A 190 -36.23 -15.21 -3.71
C THR A 190 -35.45 -14.11 -4.42
N VAL A 191 -35.69 -12.86 -4.05
CA VAL A 191 -34.79 -11.77 -4.40
C VAL A 191 -34.83 -10.69 -3.35
N VAL A 192 -33.65 -10.16 -3.02
CA VAL A 192 -33.47 -8.91 -2.30
C VAL A 192 -32.56 -8.03 -3.15
N ALA A 193 -33.00 -6.82 -3.45
CA ALA A 193 -32.21 -5.83 -4.15
C ALA A 193 -32.16 -4.52 -3.37
N GLY A 194 -30.97 -3.92 -3.30
CA GLY A 194 -30.70 -2.64 -2.66
C GLY A 194 -30.03 -1.69 -3.64
N LEU A 195 -30.54 -0.47 -3.75
CA LEU A 195 -30.02 0.61 -4.57
C LEU A 195 -29.57 1.76 -3.67
N LEU A 196 -28.26 2.02 -3.65
CA LEU A 196 -27.68 3.20 -3.02
C LEU A 196 -27.57 4.32 -4.07
N LYS A 197 -28.33 5.40 -3.90
CA LYS A 197 -28.33 6.55 -4.82
C LYS A 197 -28.62 7.84 -4.07
N ASP A 198 -27.88 8.91 -4.38
CA ASP A 198 -28.06 10.25 -3.80
C ASP A 198 -28.10 10.23 -2.25
N GLY A 199 -27.23 9.43 -1.63
CA GLY A 199 -27.16 9.27 -0.17
C GLY A 199 -28.33 8.48 0.46
N ASN A 200 -29.24 7.92 -0.34
CA ASN A 200 -30.39 7.15 0.13
C ASN A 200 -30.24 5.67 -0.26
N PHE A 201 -30.73 4.79 0.61
CA PHE A 201 -30.79 3.34 0.35
C PHE A 201 -32.25 2.92 0.11
N TYR A 202 -32.53 2.48 -1.12
CA TYR A 202 -33.83 1.94 -1.53
C TYR A 202 -33.71 0.42 -1.61
N TYR A 203 -34.75 -0.31 -1.21
CA TYR A 203 -34.71 -1.76 -1.30
C TYR A 203 -36.05 -2.35 -1.73
N ILE A 204 -36.00 -3.55 -2.30
CA ILE A 204 -37.15 -4.38 -2.59
C ILE A 204 -36.80 -5.83 -2.25
N SER A 205 -37.78 -6.58 -1.76
CA SER A 205 -37.63 -7.98 -1.40
C SER A 205 -38.87 -8.77 -1.82
N VAL A 206 -38.65 -9.98 -2.32
CA VAL A 206 -39.67 -10.99 -2.62
C VAL A 206 -39.12 -12.34 -2.13
N GLY A 207 -39.83 -13.00 -1.21
CA GLY A 207 -39.33 -14.21 -0.55
C GLY A 207 -38.95 -13.94 0.91
N ASP A 208 -37.99 -14.72 1.43
CA ASP A 208 -37.67 -14.88 2.86
C ASP A 208 -36.19 -14.66 3.22
#